data_AF-A0A953QP88-F1
#
_entry.id   AF-A0A953QP88-F1
#
_cell.length_a   1.000
_cell.length_b   1.000
_cell.length_c   1.000
_cell.angle_alpha   90.00
_cell.angle_beta   90.00
_cell.angle_gamma   90.00
#
_symmetry.space_group_name_H-M   'P 1'
#
loop_
_entity.id
_entity.type
_entity.pdbx_description
1 polymer ?
#
loop_
_entity_poly.entity_id
_entity_poly.type
_entity_poly.pdbx_seq_one_letter_code
_entity_poly.pdbx_strand_id
1 'polypeptide(L)'
;MNALLILFLAIDLASVKNEPNLERRSDLALDFVHQAIDAAREAYNAGDSAKMQAALEEGGQALEISYQALSDAVKNPRNSKSFKKAELRTRELIRRLDGLAQTVGVDDREAVAKLRDHVAEVHDDLLKGIMSKKK
;
A
#
# COMPACT_ATOMS: atom_id res chain seq x y z
N MET A 1 12.70 33.78 14.10
CA MET A 1 13.43 32.51 13.90
C MET A 1 12.49 31.38 14.30
N ASN A 2 11.59 30.97 13.41
CA ASN A 2 10.66 29.86 13.66
C ASN A 2 10.87 28.85 12.54
N ALA A 3 11.82 27.94 12.74
CA ALA A 3 11.88 26.73 11.93
C ALA A 3 10.69 25.85 12.35
N LEU A 4 9.65 25.84 11.52
CA LEU A 4 8.57 24.88 11.59
C LEU A 4 9.20 23.51 11.29
N LEU A 5 9.54 22.76 12.34
CA LEU A 5 9.97 21.37 12.25
C LEU A 5 8.78 20.55 11.76
N ILE A 6 8.66 20.39 10.45
CA ILE A 6 7.83 19.34 9.85
C ILE A 6 8.61 18.06 10.09
N LEU A 7 8.33 17.41 11.22
CA LEU A 7 8.80 16.07 11.51
C LEU A 7 8.05 15.11 10.58
N PHE A 8 8.55 14.94 9.35
CA PHE A 8 8.22 13.79 8.52
C PHE A 8 8.82 12.57 9.24
N LEU A 9 8.10 12.04 10.23
CA LEU A 9 8.34 10.70 10.74
C LEU A 9 8.18 9.76 9.53
N ALA A 10 9.30 9.27 9.01
CA ALA A 10 9.30 8.10 8.15
C ALA A 10 8.54 7.03 8.92
N ILE A 11 7.36 6.64 8.42
CA ILE A 11 6.53 5.63 9.04
C ILE A 11 7.33 4.34 8.88
N ASP A 12 7.89 3.80 9.95
CA ASP A 12 8.52 2.49 9.90
C ASP A 12 7.43 1.40 9.96
N LEU A 13 7.63 0.29 9.25
CA LEU A 13 6.64 -0.78 9.13
C LEU A 13 6.27 -1.40 10.48
N ALA A 14 7.20 -1.42 11.44
CA ALA A 14 6.93 -1.96 12.78
C ALA A 14 5.94 -1.07 13.56
N SER A 15 6.06 0.26 13.44
CA SER A 15 5.12 1.22 14.02
C SER A 15 3.70 1.03 13.47
N VAL A 16 3.57 0.80 12.15
CA VAL A 16 2.29 0.48 11.51
C VAL A 16 1.71 -0.78 12.13
N LYS A 17 2.49 -1.86 12.20
CA LYS A 17 2.04 -3.15 12.75
C LYS A 17 1.54 -3.03 14.19
N ASN A 18 2.13 -2.15 14.99
CA ASN A 18 1.80 -1.96 16.40
C ASN A 18 0.60 -1.03 16.66
N GLU A 19 0.06 -0.34 15.65
CA GLU A 19 -1.11 0.53 15.82
C GLU A 19 -2.32 -0.27 16.32
N PRO A 20 -2.88 0.02 17.52
CA PRO A 20 -3.96 -0.78 18.09
C PRO A 20 -5.31 -0.60 17.38
N ASN A 21 -5.59 0.58 16.82
CA ASN A 21 -6.83 0.80 16.09
C ASN A 21 -6.72 0.20 14.68
N LEU A 22 -7.49 -0.85 14.40
CA LEU A 22 -7.38 -1.60 13.15
C LEU A 22 -7.70 -0.78 11.89
N GLU A 23 -8.68 0.12 11.93
CA GLU A 23 -8.99 0.96 10.77
C GLU A 23 -7.87 1.98 10.52
N ARG A 24 -7.32 2.57 11.58
CA ARG A 24 -6.15 3.46 11.50
C ARG A 24 -4.90 2.70 11.05
N ARG A 25 -4.70 1.46 11.52
CA ARG A 25 -3.61 0.57 11.10
C ARG A 25 -3.66 0.36 9.59
N SER A 26 -4.84 0.09 9.05
CA SER A 26 -5.01 -0.03 7.60
C SER A 26 -4.69 1.25 6.85
N ASP A 27 -5.14 2.39 7.35
CA ASP A 27 -4.82 3.68 6.72
C ASP A 27 -3.31 3.96 6.70
N LEU A 28 -2.62 3.75 7.82
CA LEU A 28 -1.16 3.92 7.93
C LEU A 28 -0.41 2.92 7.05
N ALA A 29 -0.89 1.69 6.96
CA ALA A 29 -0.31 0.67 6.12
C ALA A 29 -0.42 1.02 4.64
N LEU A 30 -1.57 1.53 4.17
CA LEU A 30 -1.71 2.04 2.80
C LEU A 30 -0.85 3.28 2.54
N ASP A 31 -0.69 4.18 3.53
CA ASP A 31 0.26 5.30 3.46
C ASP A 31 1.70 4.79 3.26
N PHE A 32 2.08 3.73 3.98
CA PHE A 32 3.36 3.08 3.83
C PHE A 32 3.54 2.50 2.41
N VAL A 33 2.53 1.85 1.81
CA VAL A 33 2.64 1.35 0.43
C VAL A 33 2.94 2.49 -0.56
N HIS A 34 2.31 3.67 -0.39
CA HIS A 34 2.65 4.82 -1.23
C HIS A 34 4.12 5.25 -1.04
N GLN A 35 4.59 5.36 0.21
CA GLN A 35 5.97 5.71 0.51
C GLN A 35 6.96 4.69 -0.06
N ALA A 36 6.63 3.40 0.02
CA ALA A 36 7.40 2.32 -0.56
C ALA A 36 7.53 2.44 -2.09
N ILE A 37 6.46 2.82 -2.80
CA ILE A 37 6.51 3.06 -4.26
C ILE A 37 7.40 4.27 -4.58
N ASP A 38 7.34 5.34 -3.77
CA ASP A 38 8.21 6.51 -3.95
C ASP A 38 9.68 6.16 -3.69
N ALA A 39 9.96 5.44 -2.60
CA ALA A 39 11.29 4.96 -2.26
C ALA A 39 11.84 4.00 -3.32
N ALA A 40 11.00 3.12 -3.88
CA ALA A 40 11.39 2.23 -4.97
C ALA A 40 11.79 3.03 -6.22
N ARG A 41 11.01 4.05 -6.60
CA ARG A 41 11.34 4.92 -7.72
C ARG A 41 12.65 5.68 -7.50
N GLU A 42 12.85 6.23 -6.30
CA GLU A 42 14.09 6.94 -5.95
C GLU A 42 15.31 6.00 -5.99
N ALA A 43 15.19 4.79 -5.45
CA ALA A 43 16.25 3.79 -5.47
C ALA A 43 16.62 3.37 -6.89
N TYR A 44 15.62 3.11 -7.74
CA TYR A 44 15.85 2.79 -9.15
C TYR A 44 16.57 3.93 -9.89
N ASN A 45 16.15 5.18 -9.68
CA ASN A 45 16.80 6.35 -10.28
C ASN A 45 18.26 6.53 -9.80
N ALA A 46 18.59 6.03 -8.61
CA ALA A 46 19.96 6.01 -8.08
C ALA A 46 20.78 4.80 -8.56
N GLY A 47 20.20 3.90 -9.37
CA GLY A 47 20.85 2.68 -9.84
C GLY A 47 20.89 1.55 -8.80
N ASP A 48 20.12 1.67 -7.71
CA ASP A 48 20.06 0.69 -6.62
C ASP A 48 18.83 -0.21 -6.75
N SER A 49 18.93 -1.18 -7.66
CA SER A 49 17.87 -2.17 -7.90
C SER A 49 17.56 -3.00 -6.65
N ALA A 50 18.57 -3.36 -5.85
CA ALA A 50 18.36 -4.14 -4.62
C ALA A 50 17.49 -3.38 -3.61
N LYS A 51 17.76 -2.09 -3.41
CA LYS A 51 16.95 -1.23 -2.54
C LYS A 51 15.55 -0.98 -3.10
N MET A 52 15.41 -0.87 -4.42
CA MET A 52 14.09 -0.80 -5.06
C MET A 52 13.27 -2.06 -4.75
N GLN A 53 13.84 -3.24 -4.94
CA GLN A 53 13.17 -4.51 -4.66
C GLN A 53 12.77 -4.64 -3.18
N ALA A 54 13.66 -4.29 -2.26
CA ALA A 54 13.36 -4.29 -0.82
C ALA A 54 12.20 -3.35 -0.47
N ALA A 55 12.16 -2.15 -1.04
CA ALA A 55 11.06 -1.22 -0.83
C ALA A 55 9.71 -1.78 -1.34
N LEU A 56 9.70 -2.40 -2.53
CA LEU A 56 8.50 -3.04 -3.08
C LEU A 56 8.04 -4.23 -2.21
N GLU A 57 8.97 -5.01 -1.67
CA GLU A 57 8.67 -6.11 -0.75
C GLU A 57 8.03 -5.61 0.54
N GLU A 58 8.60 -4.59 1.18
CA GLU A 58 8.01 -3.97 2.38
C GLU A 58 6.64 -3.34 2.08
N GLY A 59 6.46 -2.76 0.89
CA GLY A 59 5.16 -2.29 0.41
C GLY A 59 4.12 -3.41 0.31
N GLY A 60 4.53 -4.60 -0.14
CA GLY A 60 3.68 -5.80 -0.13
C GLY A 60 3.30 -6.25 1.28
N GLN A 61 4.24 -6.24 2.21
CA GLN A 61 3.96 -6.57 3.62
C GLN A 61 2.99 -5.57 4.27
N ALA A 62 3.13 -4.28 3.97
CA ALA A 62 2.20 -3.25 4.44
C ALA A 62 0.80 -3.44 3.85
N LEU A 63 0.69 -3.78 2.56
CA LEU A 63 -0.61 -4.08 1.94
C LEU A 63 -1.36 -5.18 2.70
N GLU A 64 -0.67 -6.26 3.07
CA GLU A 64 -1.26 -7.35 3.85
C GLU A 64 -1.72 -6.90 5.24
N ILE A 65 -0.90 -6.10 5.92
CA ILE A 65 -1.30 -5.51 7.21
C ILE A 65 -2.59 -4.69 7.06
N SER A 66 -2.71 -3.93 5.97
CA SER A 66 -3.92 -3.15 5.71
C SER A 66 -5.14 -4.04 5.51
N TYR A 67 -5.04 -5.02 4.62
CA TYR A 67 -6.16 -5.87 4.27
C TYR A 67 -6.64 -6.71 5.45
N GLN A 68 -5.71 -7.29 6.21
CA GLN A 68 -6.03 -8.06 7.40
C GLN A 68 -6.70 -7.19 8.47
N ALA A 69 -6.17 -5.99 8.73
CA ALA A 69 -6.74 -5.10 9.73
C ALA A 69 -8.18 -4.69 9.42
N LEU A 70 -8.49 -4.41 8.14
CA LEU A 70 -9.87 -4.11 7.73
C LEU A 70 -10.78 -5.32 7.83
N SER A 71 -10.30 -6.49 7.41
CA SER A 71 -11.06 -7.75 7.46
C SER A 71 -11.45 -8.12 8.89
N ASP A 72 -10.55 -7.88 9.85
CA ASP A 72 -10.79 -8.10 11.27
C ASP A 72 -11.70 -7.03 11.91
N ALA A 73 -11.61 -5.78 11.45
CA ALA A 73 -12.38 -4.67 12.02
C ALA A 73 -13.84 -4.64 11.52
N VAL A 74 -14.07 -4.99 10.25
CA VAL A 74 -15.32 -4.64 9.56
C VAL A 74 -16.20 -5.87 9.31
N LYS A 75 -17.28 -5.97 10.08
CA LYS A 75 -18.30 -7.02 9.91
C LYS A 75 -19.15 -6.88 8.64
N ASN A 76 -19.31 -5.66 8.13
CA ASN A 76 -20.12 -5.37 6.94
C ASN A 76 -19.40 -4.40 5.99
N PRO A 77 -18.57 -4.94 5.08
CA PRO A 77 -17.80 -4.16 4.09
C PRO A 77 -18.65 -3.17 3.28
N ARG A 78 -19.85 -3.56 2.85
CA ARG A 78 -20.77 -2.73 2.05
C ARG A 78 -21.08 -1.38 2.67
N ASN A 79 -21.20 -1.33 4.00
CA ASN A 79 -21.56 -0.12 4.75
C ASN A 79 -20.35 0.56 5.40
N SER A 80 -19.15 -0.01 5.27
CA SER A 80 -17.93 0.57 5.84
C SER A 80 -17.35 1.64 4.93
N LYS A 81 -17.07 2.81 5.52
CA LYS A 81 -16.33 3.88 4.86
C LYS A 81 -14.87 3.49 4.65
N SER A 82 -14.28 2.77 5.60
CA SER A 82 -12.87 2.37 5.59
C SER A 82 -12.58 1.35 4.50
N PHE A 83 -13.48 0.39 4.25
CA PHE A 83 -13.38 -0.53 3.09
C PHE A 83 -13.43 0.21 1.74
N LYS A 84 -14.37 1.15 1.58
CA LYS A 84 -14.49 1.95 0.34
C LYS A 84 -13.29 2.86 0.12
N LYS A 85 -12.79 3.47 1.20
CA LYS A 85 -11.56 4.27 1.15
C LYS A 85 -10.38 3.40 0.71
N ALA A 86 -10.22 2.21 1.28
CA ALA A 86 -9.16 1.29 0.91
C ALA A 86 -9.26 0.85 -0.56
N GLU A 87 -10.46 0.53 -1.06
CA GLU A 87 -10.67 0.18 -2.48
C GLU A 87 -10.22 1.32 -3.43
N LEU A 88 -10.56 2.56 -3.11
CA LEU A 88 -10.15 3.71 -3.90
C LEU A 88 -8.63 3.89 -3.89
N ARG A 89 -8.00 3.67 -2.73
CA ARG A 89 -6.54 3.77 -2.55
C ARG A 89 -5.79 2.66 -3.25
N THR A 90 -6.24 1.41 -3.19
CA THR A 90 -5.62 0.31 -3.94
C THR A 90 -5.70 0.55 -5.45
N ARG A 91 -6.82 1.10 -5.94
CA ARG A 91 -6.94 1.54 -7.33
C ARG A 91 -5.92 2.61 -7.73
N GLU A 92 -5.60 3.54 -6.83
CA GLU A 92 -4.55 4.54 -7.05
C GLU A 92 -3.16 3.89 -7.09
N LEU A 93 -2.87 3.00 -6.13
CA LEU A 93 -1.61 2.27 -6.04
C LEU A 93 -1.33 1.46 -7.32
N ILE A 94 -2.33 0.78 -7.89
CA ILE A 94 -2.21 0.08 -9.17
C ILE A 94 -1.71 1.02 -10.27
N ARG A 95 -2.33 2.20 -10.42
CA ARG A 95 -1.90 3.19 -11.44
C ARG A 95 -0.47 3.67 -11.22
N ARG A 96 -0.07 3.85 -9.95
CA ARG A 96 1.30 4.27 -9.60
C ARG A 96 2.32 3.19 -9.96
N LEU A 97 1.99 1.93 -9.70
CA LEU A 97 2.83 0.78 -10.03
C LEU A 97 2.90 0.54 -11.54
N ASP A 98 1.78 0.67 -12.26
CA ASP A 98 1.78 0.65 -13.73
C ASP A 98 2.72 1.72 -14.28
N GLY A 99 2.70 2.93 -13.71
CA GLY A 99 3.63 4.01 -14.07
C GLY A 99 5.09 3.68 -13.78
N LEU A 100 5.40 3.06 -12.64
CA LEU A 100 6.76 2.61 -12.31
C LEU A 100 7.23 1.48 -13.26
N ALA A 101 6.34 0.55 -13.62
CA ALA A 101 6.66 -0.57 -14.51
C ALA A 101 7.08 -0.11 -15.92
N GLN A 102 6.59 1.06 -16.37
CA GLN A 102 6.98 1.67 -17.64
C GLN A 102 8.38 2.31 -17.60
N THR A 103 8.89 2.66 -16.41
CA THR A 103 10.19 3.34 -16.27
C THR A 103 11.33 2.38 -15.95
N VAL A 104 11.03 1.25 -15.32
CA VAL A 104 12.06 0.27 -14.93
C VAL A 104 12.48 -0.63 -16.09
N GLY A 105 13.73 -1.10 -16.02
CA GLY A 105 14.30 -2.09 -16.94
C GLY A 105 13.57 -3.43 -16.87
N VAL A 106 13.83 -4.30 -17.86
CA VAL A 106 13.17 -5.62 -17.97
C VAL A 106 13.43 -6.48 -16.73
N ASP A 107 14.66 -6.47 -16.22
CA ASP A 107 15.09 -7.28 -15.08
C ASP A 107 14.38 -6.86 -13.78
N ASP A 108 14.01 -5.59 -13.66
CA ASP A 108 13.36 -4.99 -12.48
C ASP A 108 11.83 -5.00 -12.56
N ARG A 109 11.28 -5.19 -13.76
CA ARG A 109 9.84 -5.11 -14.02
C ARG A 109 9.05 -6.20 -13.29
N GLU A 110 9.64 -7.38 -13.10
CA GLU A 110 8.99 -8.48 -12.39
C GLU A 110 8.67 -8.12 -10.94
N ALA A 111 9.58 -7.43 -10.24
CA ALA A 111 9.35 -7.00 -8.86
C ALA A 111 8.18 -6.00 -8.76
N VAL A 112 8.10 -5.05 -9.71
CA VAL A 112 7.00 -4.10 -9.79
C VAL A 112 5.68 -4.80 -10.11
N ALA A 113 5.69 -5.74 -11.06
CA ALA A 113 4.51 -6.51 -11.46
C ALA A 113 3.96 -7.33 -10.28
N LYS A 114 4.82 -7.99 -9.50
CA LYS A 114 4.42 -8.76 -8.32
C LYS A 114 3.62 -7.93 -7.32
N LEU A 115 4.12 -6.75 -6.93
CA LEU A 115 3.37 -5.88 -6.02
C LEU A 115 2.08 -5.36 -6.67
N ARG A 116 2.13 -5.00 -7.96
CA ARG A 116 0.97 -4.49 -8.70
C ARG A 116 -0.17 -5.50 -8.77
N ASP A 117 0.13 -6.75 -9.06
CA ASP A 117 -0.86 -7.82 -9.13
C ASP A 117 -1.42 -8.12 -7.75
N HIS A 118 -0.59 -8.10 -6.70
CA HIS A 118 -1.06 -8.26 -5.34
C HIS A 118 -2.00 -7.13 -4.88
N VAL A 119 -1.69 -5.87 -5.21
CA VAL A 119 -2.60 -4.74 -4.98
C VAL A 119 -3.91 -4.91 -5.76
N ALA A 120 -3.86 -5.45 -6.98
CA ALA A 120 -5.06 -5.72 -7.77
C ALA A 120 -5.94 -6.82 -7.16
N GLU A 121 -5.34 -7.89 -6.62
CA GLU A 121 -6.06 -8.94 -5.89
C GLU A 121 -6.79 -8.36 -4.67
N VAL A 122 -6.09 -7.59 -3.83
CA VAL A 122 -6.70 -6.93 -2.66
C VAL A 122 -7.78 -5.93 -3.08
N HIS A 123 -7.56 -5.16 -4.16
CA HIS A 123 -8.57 -4.27 -4.72
C HIS A 123 -9.85 -5.01 -5.11
N ASP A 124 -9.72 -6.11 -5.84
CA ASP A 124 -10.85 -6.91 -6.28
C ASP A 124 -11.61 -7.52 -5.11
N ASP A 125 -10.91 -7.96 -4.06
CA ASP A 125 -11.53 -8.51 -2.86
C ASP A 125 -12.27 -7.45 -2.03
N LEU A 126 -11.68 -6.25 -1.88
CA LEU A 126 -12.38 -5.10 -1.29
C LEU A 126 -13.65 -4.77 -2.09
N LEU A 127 -13.54 -4.71 -3.42
CA LEU A 127 -14.67 -4.41 -4.30
C LEU A 127 -15.77 -5.47 -4.20
N LYS A 128 -15.42 -6.77 -4.23
CA LYS A 128 -16.36 -7.88 -4.01
C LYS A 128 -17.06 -7.75 -2.66
N GLY A 129 -16.32 -7.43 -1.59
CA GLY A 129 -16.89 -7.20 -0.26
C GLY A 129 -17.90 -6.05 -0.25
N ILE A 130 -17.61 -4.95 -0.93
CA ILE A 130 -18.51 -3.79 -1.03
C ILE A 130 -19.76 -4.13 -1.87
N MET A 131 -19.58 -4.86 -2.97
CA MET A 131 -20.65 -5.16 -3.93
C MET A 131 -21.58 -6.28 -3.48
N SER A 132 -21.09 -7.22 -2.67
CA SER A 132 -21.90 -8.34 -2.19
C SER A 132 -23.07 -7.86 -1.34
N LYS A 133 -24.28 -8.35 -1.64
CA LYS A 133 -25.40 -8.29 -0.70
C LYS A 133 -25.18 -9.39 0.34
N LYS A 134 -25.41 -9.08 1.62
CA LYS A 134 -25.42 -10.10 2.67
C LYS A 134 -26.43 -11.20 2.26
N LYS A 135 -26.03 -12.47 2.31
CA LYS A 135 -27.00 -13.57 2.31
C LYS A 135 -27.88 -13.48 3.55
#